data_AF-A0A8S9SQH7-F1
#
_entry.id   AF-A0A8S9SQH7-F1
#
_cell.length_a   1.000
_cell.length_b   1.000
_cell.length_c   1.000
_cell.angle_alpha   90.00
_cell.angle_beta   90.00
_cell.angle_gamma   90.00
#
_symmetry.space_group_name_H-M   'P 1'
#
loop_
_entity.id
_entity.type
_entity.pdbx_description
1 polymer ?
#
loop_
_entity_poly.entity_id
_entity_poly.type
_entity_poly.pdbx_seq_one_letter_code
_entity_poly.pdbx_strand_id
1 'polypeptide(L)' 'MRLNLSNLEANKTGTSTCGIDHHAFFRKGEVCDWKNHLTDDMARILDEMVKKKLEGSGLKFE' A
#
# COMPACT_ATOMS: atom_id res chain seq x y z
N MET A 1 7.72 6.18 -6.55
CA MET A 1 8.83 5.76 -5.66
C MET A 1 8.60 4.30 -5.25
N ARG A 2 9.65 3.45 -5.18
CA ARG A 2 9.54 2.05 -4.76
C ARG A 2 10.51 1.80 -3.60
N LEU A 3 10.02 1.34 -2.47
CA LEU A 3 10.83 0.89 -1.33
C LEU A 3 10.96 -0.63 -1.41
N ASN A 4 12.11 -1.12 -1.86
CA ASN A 4 12.31 -2.54 -2.14
C ASN A 4 12.96 -3.29 -0.97
N LEU A 5 12.27 -3.33 0.16
CA LEU A 5 12.73 -4.07 1.35
C LEU A 5 12.44 -5.57 1.25
N SER A 6 11.42 -5.96 0.49
CA SER A 6 11.02 -7.36 0.30
C SER A 6 12.03 -8.18 -0.52
N ASN A 7 12.83 -7.54 -1.38
CA ASN A 7 13.88 -8.26 -2.12
C ASN A 7 15.19 -8.41 -1.35
N LEU A 8 15.33 -7.84 -0.15
CA LEU A 8 16.52 -8.04 0.68
C LEU A 8 16.49 -9.45 1.26
N GLU A 9 17.58 -10.21 1.13
CA GLU A 9 17.66 -11.60 1.63
C GLU A 9 17.30 -11.70 3.13
N ALA A 10 17.73 -10.73 3.94
CA ALA A 10 17.43 -10.66 5.37
C ALA A 10 15.91 -10.61 5.68
N ASN A 11 15.10 -10.17 4.71
CA ASN A 11 13.67 -9.94 4.85
C ASN A 11 12.80 -11.02 4.16
N LYS A 12 13.41 -12.05 3.56
CA LYS A 12 12.65 -13.15 2.94
C LYS A 12 12.22 -14.22 3.93
N THR A 13 12.98 -14.38 5.01
CA THR A 13 12.78 -15.44 6.01
C THR A 13 12.88 -14.89 7.42
N GLY A 14 12.24 -15.56 8.37
CA GLY A 14 12.20 -15.15 9.77
C GLY A 14 10.87 -14.52 10.15
N THR A 15 10.80 -14.07 11.39
CA THR A 15 9.59 -13.55 12.02
C THR A 15 9.93 -12.24 12.72
N SER A 16 9.09 -11.23 12.54
CA SER A 16 9.26 -9.92 13.14
C SER A 16 9.13 -9.99 14.66
N THR A 17 9.50 -8.90 15.33
CA THR A 17 9.35 -8.77 16.80
C THR A 17 7.90 -8.89 17.28
N CYS A 18 6.91 -8.70 16.40
CA CYS A 18 5.49 -8.89 16.69
C CYS A 18 4.93 -10.25 16.24
N GLY A 19 5.78 -11.22 15.88
CA GLY A 19 5.35 -12.57 15.53
C GLY A 19 4.81 -12.71 14.10
N ILE A 20 5.08 -11.75 13.22
CA ILE A 20 4.62 -11.78 11.82
C ILE A 20 5.73 -12.29 10.93
N ASP A 21 5.45 -13.27 10.08
CA ASP A 21 6.43 -13.75 9.11
C ASP A 21 6.94 -12.62 8.21
N HIS A 22 8.24 -12.58 7.98
CA HIS A 22 8.88 -11.50 7.22
C HIS A 22 8.30 -11.33 5.82
N HIS A 23 7.92 -12.41 5.13
CA HIS A 23 7.30 -12.32 3.81
C HIS A 23 5.93 -11.61 3.83
N ALA A 24 5.22 -11.67 4.96
CA ALA A 24 3.95 -10.98 5.17
C ALA A 24 4.18 -9.53 5.64
N PHE A 25 5.23 -9.30 6.44
CA PHE A 25 5.59 -7.98 6.95
C PHE A 25 6.18 -7.07 5.85
N PHE A 26 7.16 -7.57 5.10
CA PHE A 26 7.80 -6.87 3.99
C PHE A 26 7.04 -7.16 2.69
N ARG A 27 5.98 -6.40 2.42
CA ARG A 27 5.20 -6.48 1.17
C ARG A 27 5.93 -5.80 0.00
N LYS A 28 5.30 -5.68 -1.17
CA LYS A 28 5.93 -5.14 -2.41
C LYS A 28 6.55 -3.74 -2.26
N GLY A 29 6.01 -2.89 -1.38
CA GLY A 29 6.52 -1.51 -1.19
C GLY A 29 6.39 -0.63 -2.43
N GLU A 30 5.36 -0.86 -3.25
CA GLU A 30 5.12 -0.21 -4.54
C GLU A 30 3.91 0.73 -4.45
N VAL A 31 4.08 1.95 -4.97
CA VAL A 31 2.96 2.86 -5.25
C VAL A 31 2.14 2.29 -6.41
N CYS A 32 0.83 2.51 -6.39
CA CYS A 32 -0.15 2.01 -7.38
C CYS A 32 -0.45 0.50 -7.35
N ASP A 33 0.09 -0.29 -6.40
CA ASP A 33 -0.25 -1.73 -6.33
C ASP A 33 -1.74 -1.99 -6.07
N TRP A 34 -2.50 -1.00 -5.58
CA TRP A 34 -3.96 -1.08 -5.43
C TRP A 34 -4.67 -1.45 -6.74
N LYS A 35 -4.11 -1.08 -7.90
CA LYS A 35 -4.64 -1.42 -9.23
C LYS A 35 -4.69 -2.93 -9.49
N ASN A 36 -3.87 -3.71 -8.79
CA ASN A 36 -3.88 -5.17 -8.88
C ASN A 36 -4.94 -5.83 -7.99
N HIS A 37 -5.60 -5.06 -7.12
CA HIS A 37 -6.53 -5.59 -6.11
C HIS A 37 -7.94 -5.01 -6.22
N LEU A 38 -8.09 -3.82 -6.81
CA LEU A 38 -9.37 -3.16 -7.01
C LEU A 38 -9.83 -3.29 -8.46
N THR A 39 -11.13 -3.45 -8.64
CA THR A 39 -11.76 -3.22 -9.95
C THR A 39 -11.84 -1.72 -10.23
N ASP A 40 -12.01 -1.35 -11.50
CA ASP A 40 -12.16 0.05 -11.91
C ASP A 40 -13.34 0.75 -11.20
N ASP A 41 -14.45 0.04 -11.01
CA ASP A 41 -15.61 0.56 -10.28
C ASP A 41 -15.30 0.83 -8.80
N MET A 42 -14.58 -0.10 -8.13
CA MET A 42 -14.16 0.10 -6.73
C MET A 42 -13.22 1.28 -6.60
N ALA A 43 -12.28 1.44 -7.54
CA ALA A 43 -11.34 2.54 -7.57
C ALA A 43 -12.07 3.88 -7.75
N ARG A 44 -13.00 3.98 -8.70
CA ARG A 44 -13.82 5.18 -8.94
C ARG A 44 -14.61 5.58 -7.69
N ILE A 45 -15.26 4.61 -7.03
CA ILE A 45 -16.02 4.87 -5.80
C ILE A 45 -15.08 5.39 -4.69
N LEU A 46 -13.90 4.80 -4.55
CA LEU A 46 -12.91 5.26 -3.58
C LEU A 46 -12.43 6.69 -3.87
N ASP A 47 -12.13 7.01 -5.12
CA ASP A 47 -11.71 8.36 -5.54
C ASP A 47 -12.77 9.41 -5.23
N GLU A 48 -14.04 9.13 -5.52
CA GLU A 48 -15.17 10.01 -5.19
C GLU A 48 -15.30 10.22 -3.67
N MET A 49 -15.18 9.14 -2.88
CA MET A 49 -15.24 9.23 -1.42
C MET A 49 -14.08 10.02 -0.83
N VAL A 50 -12.86 9.79 -1.31
CA VAL A 50 -11.64 10.49 -0.85
C VAL A 50 -11.76 11.97 -1.17
N LYS A 51 -12.15 12.33 -2.41
CA LYS A 51 -12.36 13.72 -2.80
C LYS A 51 -13.37 14.43 -1.90
N LYS A 52 -14.52 13.80 -1.63
CA LYS A 52 -15.57 14.37 -0.78
C LYS A 52 -15.10 14.54 0.68
N LYS A 53 -14.39 13.55 1.24
CA LYS A 53 -13.96 13.59 2.65
C LYS A 53 -12.81 14.55 2.89
N LEU A 54 -11.98 14.78 1.88
CA LEU A 54 -10.80 15.66 1.99
C LEU A 54 -11.05 17.07 1.45
N GLU A 55 -12.24 17.33 0.91
CA GLU A 55 -12.63 18.66 0.47
C GLU A 55 -12.46 19.69 1.61
N GLY A 56 -11.81 20.82 1.31
CA GLY A 56 -11.53 21.86 2.30
C GLY A 56 -10.39 21.55 3.28
N SER A 57 -9.85 20.32 3.32
CA SER A 57 -8.74 19.98 4.23
C SER A 57 -7.38 20.54 3.80
N GLY A 58 -7.23 20.94 2.53
CA GLY A 58 -5.95 21.35 1.95
C GLY A 58 -5.01 20.19 1.62
N LEU A 59 -5.36 18.94 2.00
CA LEU A 59 -4.57 17.75 1.68
C LEU A 59 -4.66 17.41 0.19
N LYS A 60 -3.51 17.14 -0.41
CA LYS A 60 -3.35 16.69 -1.79
C LYS A 60 -2.41 15.49 -1.83
N PHE A 61 -2.75 14.51 -2.65
CA PHE A 61 -1.96 13.30 -2.86
C PHE A 61 -1.49 13.26 -4.31
N GLU A 62 -0.27 12.79 -4.54
CA GLU A 62 0.39 12.65 -5.85
C GLU A 62 0.17 11.27 -6.47
#